data_AF-A0A2V8VFI9-F1
#
_entry.id   AF-A0A2V8VFI9-F1
#
_cell.length_a   1.000
_cell.length_b   1.000
_cell.length_c   1.000
_cell.angle_alpha   90.00
_cell.angle_beta   90.00
_cell.angle_gamma   90.00
#
_symmetry.space_group_name_H-M   'P 1'
#
loop_
_entity.id
_entity.type
_entity.pdbx_description
1 polymer ?
#
loop_
_entity_poly.entity_id
_entity_poly.type
_entity_poly.pdbx_seq_one_letter_code
_entity_poly.pdbx_strand_id
1 'polypeptide(L)'
;MINQDEVFVITEDDILKPADKGKGKGGGPRAVASAKGKAAERSTELEETVAERPVASARGRGRKNPAAASTLSLFVCGLGQLYNGDGRLAALFFLSEIFILSFHYFMYMAWDRVRSFAHLFFVSEWEMMLYASSLDFCVIFFAIYNVAQAYRGAEARGGRFDGLHRPLVSGLASLCVPGWGQLLNGQLGKAVFFLFSFLLQAYLIALYLMSPLFRILVDIEPQRLFLDKAIKVGMAILFVTALSWLLSTYDAFVVARYTRRPRS
;
A
#
# COMPACT_ATOMS: atom_id res chain seq x y z
N MET A 1 17.33 35.02 19.55
CA MET A 1 17.79 34.37 20.79
C MET A 1 17.30 32.93 20.73
N ILE A 2 18.22 31.99 20.52
CA ILE A 2 17.92 30.56 20.36
C ILE A 2 18.26 29.90 21.70
N ASN A 3 17.30 29.16 22.26
CA ASN A 3 17.41 28.44 23.54
C ASN A 3 18.38 27.25 23.34
N GLN A 4 19.47 27.20 24.10
CA GLN A 4 20.58 26.26 23.91
C GLN A 4 20.57 25.06 24.87
N ASP A 5 19.51 24.87 25.66
CA ASP A 5 19.45 23.79 26.62
C ASP A 5 18.53 22.68 26.12
N GLU A 6 19.11 21.68 25.47
CA GLU A 6 18.78 20.25 25.56
C GLU A 6 19.52 19.45 24.46
N VAL A 7 20.81 19.18 24.71
CA VAL A 7 21.57 18.20 23.93
C VAL A 7 21.62 16.91 24.76
N PHE A 8 20.83 15.91 24.37
CA PHE A 8 20.90 14.59 24.96
C PHE A 8 22.02 13.79 24.29
N VAL A 9 23.15 13.65 24.99
CA VAL A 9 24.24 12.76 24.60
C VAL A 9 23.94 11.38 25.15
N ILE A 10 23.52 10.46 24.27
CA ILE A 10 23.35 9.05 24.61
C ILE A 10 24.74 8.41 24.59
N THR A 11 25.19 7.95 25.75
CA THR A 11 26.47 7.23 25.89
C THR A 11 26.29 5.72 25.67
N GLU A 12 27.32 5.02 25.19
CA GLU A 12 27.25 3.57 24.90
C GLU A 12 26.84 2.72 26.12
N ASP A 13 27.08 3.22 27.34
CA ASP A 13 26.70 2.58 28.60
C ASP A 13 25.18 2.52 28.83
N ASP A 14 24.40 3.39 28.18
CA ASP A 14 22.92 3.40 28.29
C ASP A 14 22.26 2.34 27.40
N ILE A 15 22.98 1.80 26.41
CA ILE A 15 22.44 0.83 25.44
C ILE A 15 22.43 -0.59 26.03
N LEU A 16 23.24 -0.87 27.06
CA LEU A 16 23.51 -2.25 27.51
C LEU A 16 22.87 -2.65 28.85
N LYS A 17 21.98 -1.83 29.45
CA LYS A 17 21.26 -2.27 30.66
C LYS A 17 19.97 -3.02 30.32
N PRO A 18 19.85 -4.32 30.65
CA PRO A 18 18.58 -5.02 30.57
C PRO A 18 17.61 -4.44 31.61
N ALA A 19 16.39 -4.15 31.17
CA ALA A 19 15.32 -3.64 32.03
C ALA A 19 14.92 -4.70 33.08
N ASP A 20 15.52 -4.62 34.27
CA ASP A 20 15.14 -5.45 35.40
C ASP A 20 13.78 -5.01 35.96
N LYS A 21 12.82 -5.94 35.91
CA LYS A 21 11.50 -5.85 36.52
C LYS A 21 11.62 -5.94 38.04
N GLY A 22 11.65 -4.80 38.72
CA GLY A 22 11.56 -4.70 40.18
C GLY A 22 10.11 -4.72 40.68
N LYS A 23 9.75 -5.77 41.41
CA LYS A 23 8.52 -5.98 42.17
C LYS A 23 8.81 -5.69 43.66
N GLY A 24 7.96 -4.92 44.34
CA GLY A 24 7.87 -4.86 45.82
C GLY A 24 7.92 -3.42 46.38
N LYS A 25 6.85 -2.87 46.97
CA LYS A 25 6.19 -3.09 48.29
C LYS A 25 6.76 -2.18 49.40
N GLY A 26 5.86 -1.36 49.98
CA GLY A 26 6.02 -0.58 51.22
C GLY A 26 5.47 0.84 51.00
N GLY A 27 4.48 1.39 51.72
CA GLY A 27 3.86 1.04 52.98
C GLY A 27 3.90 2.25 53.92
N GLY A 28 2.80 2.99 54.02
CA GLY A 28 2.47 3.79 55.22
C GLY A 28 2.41 5.32 55.10
N PRO A 29 1.71 6.01 56.02
CA PRO A 29 0.72 7.03 55.69
C PRO A 29 0.97 8.42 56.31
N ARG A 30 0.44 9.50 55.69
CA ARG A 30 0.07 10.71 56.43
C ARG A 30 -0.91 11.61 55.66
N ALA A 31 -2.04 11.90 56.29
CA ALA A 31 -3.00 12.92 55.91
C ALA A 31 -2.57 14.31 56.42
N VAL A 32 -3.03 15.38 55.77
CA VAL A 32 -3.95 16.43 56.29
C VAL A 32 -3.92 17.65 55.34
N ALA A 33 -5.04 18.36 55.32
CA ALA A 33 -5.57 19.20 54.25
C ALA A 33 -5.15 20.69 54.26
N SER A 34 -5.48 21.33 53.13
CA SER A 34 -6.02 22.70 52.98
C SER A 34 -5.13 23.91 53.30
N ALA A 35 -4.86 24.73 52.28
CA ALA A 35 -5.25 26.15 52.30
C ALA A 35 -5.16 26.84 50.92
N LYS A 36 -6.20 27.64 50.66
CA LYS A 36 -6.45 28.63 49.61
C LYS A 36 -5.22 29.44 49.12
N GLY A 37 -5.17 29.64 47.80
CA GLY A 37 -4.60 30.83 47.15
C GLY A 37 -5.47 31.20 45.94
N LYS A 38 -6.10 32.38 46.00
CA LYS A 38 -6.85 32.99 44.88
C LYS A 38 -5.89 33.82 44.01
N ALA A 39 -6.25 33.91 42.74
CA ALA A 39 -6.09 35.04 41.81
C ALA A 39 -5.03 34.92 40.69
N ALA A 40 -5.58 34.91 39.47
CA ALA A 40 -5.15 35.63 38.27
C ALA A 40 -3.85 35.18 37.57
N GLU A 41 -3.99 34.51 36.42
CA GLU A 41 -3.85 35.14 35.09
C GLU A 41 -3.90 34.10 33.96
N ARG A 42 -4.91 34.25 33.10
CA ARG A 42 -4.80 34.24 31.64
C ARG A 42 -3.76 33.29 31.01
N SER A 43 -4.21 32.12 30.56
CA SER A 43 -3.58 31.41 29.44
C SER A 43 -4.59 30.46 28.81
N THR A 44 -4.94 30.77 27.58
CA THR A 44 -5.76 29.99 26.67
C THR A 44 -4.96 28.75 26.27
N GLU A 45 -4.99 27.71 27.08
CA GLU A 45 -4.55 26.39 26.65
C GLU A 45 -5.80 25.61 26.27
N LEU A 46 -5.94 25.38 24.96
CA LEU A 46 -6.70 24.26 24.45
C LEU A 46 -6.14 23.00 25.14
N GLU A 47 -6.82 22.56 26.20
CA GLU A 47 -6.96 21.14 26.45
C GLU A 47 -7.60 20.55 25.19
N GLU A 48 -6.73 20.16 24.25
CA GLU A 48 -6.96 19.04 23.37
C GLU A 48 -7.11 17.83 24.28
N THR A 49 -8.28 17.77 24.91
CA THR A 49 -8.93 16.54 25.32
C THR A 49 -8.77 15.65 24.12
N VAL A 50 -7.81 14.72 24.22
CA VAL A 50 -7.77 13.52 23.41
C VAL A 50 -9.14 12.91 23.62
N ALA A 51 -10.05 13.28 22.72
CA ALA A 51 -11.32 12.65 22.58
C ALA A 51 -10.94 11.22 22.25
N GLU A 52 -10.89 10.39 23.29
CA GLU A 52 -11.06 8.95 23.20
C GLU A 52 -12.25 8.77 22.29
N ARG A 53 -11.93 8.55 21.01
CA ARG A 53 -12.89 8.28 19.97
C ARG A 53 -13.72 7.15 20.56
N PRO A 54 -15.02 7.34 20.83
CA PRO A 54 -15.79 6.33 21.48
C PRO A 54 -15.66 5.11 20.60
N VAL A 55 -15.06 4.05 21.16
CA VAL A 55 -15.04 2.71 20.60
C VAL A 55 -16.49 2.27 20.69
N ALA A 56 -17.31 2.87 19.82
CA ALA A 56 -18.71 2.59 19.67
C ALA A 56 -18.76 1.10 19.40
N SER A 57 -19.31 0.43 20.39
CA SER A 57 -19.41 -1.00 20.52
C SER A 57 -19.72 -1.65 19.18
N ALA A 58 -18.72 -2.21 18.51
CA ALA A 58 -18.92 -3.22 17.49
C ALA A 58 -19.28 -4.57 18.17
N ARG A 59 -20.29 -4.52 19.04
CA ARG A 59 -20.93 -5.70 19.62
C ARG A 59 -21.68 -6.40 18.48
N GLY A 60 -21.10 -7.48 17.97
CA GLY A 60 -21.80 -8.47 17.13
C GLY A 60 -21.31 -8.63 15.69
N ARG A 61 -20.40 -7.80 15.17
CA ARG A 61 -19.84 -8.04 13.82
C ARG A 61 -18.72 -9.07 13.93
N GLY A 62 -19.00 -10.29 13.44
CA GLY A 62 -18.06 -11.41 13.42
C GLY A 62 -16.68 -11.02 12.89
N ARG A 63 -15.66 -11.76 13.38
CA ARG A 63 -14.25 -11.55 13.07
C ARG A 63 -14.05 -11.41 11.56
N LYS A 64 -13.57 -10.24 11.12
CA LYS A 64 -13.32 -9.95 9.70
C LYS A 64 -12.04 -10.66 9.24
N ASN A 65 -12.06 -11.22 8.05
CA ASN A 65 -10.92 -11.94 7.47
C ASN A 65 -10.11 -11.01 6.54
N PRO A 66 -8.84 -10.69 6.87
CA PRO A 66 -7.98 -9.82 6.05
C PRO A 66 -7.70 -10.35 4.65
N ALA A 67 -7.57 -11.66 4.48
CA ALA A 67 -7.40 -12.28 3.17
C ALA A 67 -8.65 -12.04 2.28
N ALA A 68 -9.85 -12.14 2.85
CA ALA A 68 -11.08 -11.87 2.12
C ALA A 68 -11.21 -10.39 1.75
N ALA A 69 -10.92 -9.48 2.70
CA ALA A 69 -10.99 -8.05 2.45
C ALA A 69 -10.04 -7.61 1.33
N SER A 70 -8.77 -8.03 1.40
CA SER A 70 -7.77 -7.73 0.38
C SER A 70 -8.08 -8.36 -0.99
N THR A 71 -8.59 -9.59 -1.01
CA THR A 71 -9.03 -10.27 -2.25
C THR A 71 -10.17 -9.48 -2.90
N LEU A 72 -11.17 -9.04 -2.14
CA LEU A 72 -12.26 -8.23 -2.68
C LEU A 72 -11.75 -6.91 -3.28
N SER A 73 -10.85 -6.22 -2.57
CA SER A 73 -10.21 -5.00 -3.06
C SER A 73 -9.29 -5.22 -4.25
N LEU A 74 -8.78 -6.43 -4.47
CA LEU A 74 -7.96 -6.77 -5.64
C LEU A 74 -8.79 -6.77 -6.94
N PHE A 75 -10.06 -7.18 -6.86
CA PHE A 75 -10.94 -7.26 -8.03
C PHE A 75 -11.70 -5.98 -8.31
N VAL A 76 -12.14 -5.27 -7.27
CA VAL A 76 -12.86 -4.00 -7.39
C VAL A 76 -12.43 -3.10 -6.24
N CYS A 77 -12.00 -1.88 -6.57
CA CYS A 77 -11.53 -0.94 -5.58
C CYS A 77 -12.66 -0.60 -4.59
N GLY A 78 -12.33 -0.55 -3.29
CA GLY A 78 -13.30 -0.22 -2.25
C GLY A 78 -14.12 -1.40 -1.70
N LEU A 79 -14.21 -2.55 -2.37
CA LEU A 79 -15.03 -3.68 -1.87
C LEU A 79 -14.49 -4.27 -0.56
N GLY A 80 -13.17 -4.32 -0.37
CA GLY A 80 -12.57 -4.76 0.89
C GLY A 80 -12.88 -3.80 2.05
N GLN A 81 -12.89 -2.50 1.78
CA GLN A 81 -13.30 -1.48 2.75
C GLN A 81 -14.79 -1.61 3.09
N LEU A 82 -15.64 -1.88 2.09
CA LEU A 82 -17.06 -2.14 2.31
C LEU A 82 -17.26 -3.39 3.16
N TYR A 83 -16.53 -4.46 2.89
CA TYR A 83 -16.51 -5.68 3.70
C TYR A 83 -16.10 -5.41 5.16
N ASN A 84 -15.12 -4.52 5.35
CA ASN A 84 -14.70 -4.08 6.68
C ASN A 84 -15.76 -3.21 7.39
N GLY A 85 -16.75 -2.69 6.64
CA GLY A 85 -17.79 -1.79 7.13
C GLY A 85 -17.35 -0.33 7.14
N ASP A 86 -16.36 0.04 6.33
CA ASP A 86 -15.93 1.43 6.11
C ASP A 86 -16.50 1.96 4.79
N GLY A 87 -17.79 2.30 4.80
CA GLY A 87 -18.53 2.69 3.60
C GLY A 87 -18.03 3.98 2.95
N ARG A 88 -17.51 4.94 3.74
CA ARG A 88 -16.99 6.21 3.21
C ARG A 88 -15.72 5.97 2.41
N LEU A 89 -14.80 5.19 2.97
CA LEU A 89 -13.55 4.87 2.28
C LEU A 89 -13.78 3.94 1.09
N ALA A 90 -14.73 3.00 1.20
CA ALA A 90 -15.16 2.18 0.07
C ALA A 90 -15.68 3.02 -1.09
N ALA A 91 -16.57 3.98 -0.82
CA ALA A 91 -17.09 4.90 -1.83
C ALA A 91 -15.97 5.73 -2.46
N LEU A 92 -15.00 6.22 -1.67
CA LEU A 92 -13.87 6.97 -2.19
C LEU A 92 -13.04 6.14 -3.18
N PHE A 93 -12.62 4.92 -2.81
CA PHE A 93 -11.85 4.06 -3.70
C PHE A 93 -12.62 3.66 -4.96
N PHE A 94 -13.89 3.31 -4.82
CA PHE A 94 -14.74 2.91 -5.95
C PHE A 94 -14.99 4.08 -6.92
N LEU A 95 -15.30 5.27 -6.39
CA LEU A 95 -15.46 6.46 -7.23
C LEU A 95 -14.16 6.86 -7.91
N SER A 96 -13.02 6.77 -7.21
CA SER A 96 -11.70 6.98 -7.82
C SER A 96 -11.43 6.01 -8.97
N GLU A 97 -11.76 4.72 -8.81
CA GLU A 97 -11.65 3.74 -9.90
C GLU A 97 -12.53 4.12 -11.11
N ILE A 98 -13.80 4.49 -10.88
CA ILE A 98 -14.70 4.96 -11.95
C ILE A 98 -14.14 6.21 -12.64
N PHE A 99 -13.61 7.18 -11.87
CA PHE A 99 -13.03 8.39 -12.45
C PHE A 99 -11.77 8.10 -13.26
N ILE A 100 -10.90 7.21 -12.79
CA ILE A 100 -9.70 6.77 -13.53
C ILE A 100 -10.14 6.10 -14.84
N LEU A 101 -11.07 5.15 -14.79
CA LEU A 101 -11.56 4.45 -15.99
C LEU A 101 -12.24 5.41 -16.97
N SER A 102 -13.08 6.32 -16.47
CA SER A 102 -13.75 7.32 -17.28
C SER A 102 -12.74 8.27 -17.92
N PHE A 103 -11.74 8.73 -17.16
CA PHE A 103 -10.66 9.58 -17.66
C PHE A 103 -9.92 8.90 -18.81
N HIS A 104 -9.50 7.64 -18.63
CA HIS A 104 -8.83 6.87 -19.69
C HIS A 104 -9.70 6.70 -20.92
N TYR A 105 -10.98 6.36 -20.74
CA TYR A 105 -11.94 6.21 -21.83
C TYR A 105 -12.12 7.52 -22.61
N PHE A 106 -12.33 8.64 -21.92
CA PHE A 106 -12.47 9.94 -22.56
C PHE A 106 -11.17 10.40 -23.23
N MET A 107 -10.01 10.19 -22.60
CA MET A 107 -8.70 10.48 -23.19
C MET A 107 -8.49 9.69 -24.48
N TYR A 108 -8.84 8.40 -24.49
CA TYR A 108 -8.79 7.56 -25.69
C TYR A 108 -9.72 8.09 -26.79
N MET A 109 -10.98 8.37 -26.48
CA MET A 109 -11.98 8.84 -27.46
C MET A 109 -11.68 10.25 -27.99
N ALA A 110 -11.03 11.09 -27.20
CA ALA A 110 -10.72 12.47 -27.56
C ALA A 110 -9.24 12.68 -27.96
N TRP A 111 -8.44 11.61 -28.08
CA TRP A 111 -6.98 11.69 -28.24
C TRP A 111 -6.56 12.64 -29.35
N ASP A 112 -7.13 12.51 -30.55
CA ASP A 112 -6.80 13.37 -31.69
C ASP A 112 -7.08 14.85 -31.41
N ARG A 113 -8.19 15.15 -30.71
CA ARG A 113 -8.54 16.53 -30.36
C ARG A 113 -7.59 17.09 -29.32
N VAL A 114 -7.25 16.30 -28.30
CA VAL A 114 -6.29 16.69 -27.25
C VAL A 114 -4.91 16.91 -27.88
N ARG A 115 -4.48 16.04 -28.79
CA ARG A 115 -3.23 16.17 -29.55
C ARG A 115 -3.22 17.44 -30.39
N SER A 116 -4.27 17.72 -31.17
CA SER A 116 -4.37 18.96 -31.95
C SER A 116 -4.35 20.20 -31.06
N PHE A 117 -5.03 20.17 -29.92
CA PHE A 117 -5.03 21.27 -28.95
C PHE A 117 -3.64 21.47 -28.34
N ALA A 118 -2.95 20.40 -27.93
CA ALA A 118 -1.61 20.46 -27.36
C ALA A 118 -0.58 21.07 -28.32
N HIS A 119 -0.71 20.79 -29.63
CA HIS A 119 0.12 21.40 -30.65
C HIS A 119 -0.01 22.94 -30.71
N LEU A 120 -1.17 23.51 -30.34
CA LEU A 120 -1.33 24.96 -30.24
C LEU A 120 -0.46 25.59 -29.13
N PHE A 121 -0.09 24.79 -28.13
CA PHE A 121 0.78 25.19 -27.02
C PHE A 121 2.23 24.70 -27.18
N PHE A 122 2.60 24.22 -28.38
CA PHE A 122 3.91 23.64 -28.67
C PHE A 122 4.27 22.43 -27.80
N VAL A 123 3.26 21.75 -27.23
CA VAL A 123 3.47 20.50 -26.48
C VAL A 123 3.50 19.35 -27.47
N SER A 124 4.57 18.58 -27.42
CA SER A 124 4.76 17.41 -28.26
C SER A 124 3.92 16.23 -27.78
N GLU A 125 3.57 15.32 -28.70
CA GLU A 125 2.87 14.07 -28.36
C GLU A 125 3.66 13.25 -27.33
N TRP A 126 4.99 13.29 -27.41
CA TRP A 126 5.88 12.63 -26.46
C TRP A 126 5.78 13.15 -25.05
N GLU A 127 5.73 14.47 -24.86
CA GLU A 127 5.53 15.06 -23.54
C GLU A 127 4.18 14.64 -22.98
N MET A 128 3.12 14.68 -23.80
CA MET A 128 1.79 14.21 -23.38
C MET A 128 1.81 12.73 -22.95
N MET A 129 2.47 11.87 -23.72
CA MET A 129 2.63 10.46 -23.40
C MET A 129 3.41 10.24 -22.10
N LEU A 130 4.48 11.02 -21.87
CA LEU A 130 5.26 10.93 -20.65
C LEU A 130 4.41 11.33 -19.43
N TYR A 131 3.61 12.39 -19.53
CA TYR A 131 2.68 12.79 -18.48
C TYR A 131 1.60 11.73 -18.24
N ALA A 132 0.97 11.20 -19.28
CA ALA A 132 -0.01 10.12 -19.17
C ALA A 132 0.61 8.89 -18.48
N SER A 133 1.80 8.47 -18.92
CA SER A 133 2.52 7.34 -18.32
C SER A 133 2.84 7.57 -16.83
N SER A 134 3.19 8.81 -16.45
CA SER A 134 3.46 9.15 -15.05
C SER A 134 2.20 9.08 -14.17
N LEU A 135 1.04 9.46 -14.72
CA LEU A 135 -0.26 9.30 -14.06
C LEU A 135 -0.62 7.82 -13.90
N ASP A 136 -0.45 7.03 -14.96
CA ASP A 136 -0.72 5.58 -14.96
C ASP A 136 0.17 4.83 -13.97
N PHE A 137 1.44 5.24 -13.86
CA PHE A 137 2.34 4.72 -12.85
C PHE A 137 1.83 4.99 -11.42
N CYS A 138 1.22 6.16 -11.16
CA CYS A 138 0.58 6.44 -9.88
C CYS A 138 -0.62 5.53 -9.60
N VAL A 139 -1.34 5.08 -10.64
CA VAL A 139 -2.48 4.14 -10.51
C VAL A 139 -2.03 2.80 -9.91
N ILE A 140 -0.80 2.36 -10.19
CA ILE A 140 -0.22 1.15 -9.56
C ILE A 140 -0.18 1.28 -8.04
N PHE A 141 0.33 2.41 -7.53
CA PHE A 141 0.39 2.65 -6.08
C PHE A 141 -1.00 2.77 -5.48
N PHE A 142 -1.93 3.43 -6.18
CA PHE A 142 -3.32 3.50 -5.76
C PHE A 142 -3.95 2.10 -5.60
N ALA A 143 -3.78 1.22 -6.59
CA ALA A 143 -4.31 -0.15 -6.55
C ALA A 143 -3.71 -0.96 -5.39
N ILE A 144 -2.39 -0.90 -5.21
CA ILE A 144 -1.69 -1.57 -4.10
C ILE A 144 -2.15 -1.02 -2.75
N TYR A 145 -2.25 0.30 -2.62
CA TYR A 145 -2.67 0.96 -1.40
C TYR A 145 -4.11 0.57 -1.04
N ASN A 146 -5.02 0.53 -2.01
CA ASN A 146 -6.39 0.03 -1.83
C ASN A 146 -6.41 -1.40 -1.23
N VAL A 147 -5.62 -2.33 -1.79
CA VAL A 147 -5.53 -3.71 -1.30
C VAL A 147 -4.91 -3.78 0.11
N ALA A 148 -3.79 -3.07 0.33
CA ALA A 148 -3.10 -3.06 1.61
C ALA A 148 -3.94 -2.42 2.72
N GLN A 149 -4.64 -1.34 2.41
CA GLN A 149 -5.53 -0.66 3.34
C GLN A 149 -6.71 -1.58 3.72
N ALA A 150 -7.32 -2.28 2.76
CA ALA A 150 -8.38 -3.25 3.05
C ALA A 150 -7.90 -4.38 3.97
N TYR A 151 -6.69 -4.89 3.71
CA TYR A 151 -6.05 -5.90 4.56
C TYR A 151 -5.85 -5.39 6.00
N ARG A 152 -5.19 -4.23 6.15
CA ARG A 152 -4.88 -3.64 7.46
C ARG A 152 -6.15 -3.23 8.22
N GLY A 153 -7.14 -2.70 7.52
CA GLY A 153 -8.43 -2.34 8.09
C GLY A 153 -9.18 -3.54 8.66
N ALA A 154 -9.04 -4.71 8.03
CA ALA A 154 -9.59 -5.97 8.56
C ALA A 154 -8.79 -6.47 9.76
N GLU A 155 -7.45 -6.42 9.72
CA GLU A 155 -6.60 -6.82 10.87
C GLU A 155 -6.87 -5.96 12.11
N ALA A 156 -7.03 -4.65 11.94
CA ALA A 156 -7.33 -3.74 13.04
C ALA A 156 -8.68 -4.07 13.74
N ARG A 157 -9.62 -4.70 13.02
CA ARG A 157 -10.96 -5.06 13.55
C ARG A 157 -11.08 -6.52 13.97
N GLY A 158 -10.32 -7.43 13.35
CA GLY A 158 -10.39 -8.88 13.53
C GLY A 158 -9.18 -9.51 14.22
N GLY A 159 -8.16 -8.71 14.56
CA GLY A 159 -6.89 -9.17 15.08
C GLY A 159 -5.95 -9.69 13.98
N ARG A 160 -4.75 -10.11 14.39
CA ARG A 160 -3.73 -10.64 13.47
C ARG A 160 -4.25 -11.87 12.74
N PHE A 161 -3.98 -11.94 11.44
CA PHE A 161 -4.34 -13.07 10.59
C PHE A 161 -3.13 -13.99 10.40
N ASP A 162 -3.29 -15.25 10.77
CA ASP A 162 -2.22 -16.25 10.70
C ASP A 162 -2.12 -16.94 9.32
N GLY A 163 -3.04 -16.66 8.39
CA GLY A 163 -3.08 -17.28 7.07
C GLY A 163 -4.14 -18.38 6.91
N LEU A 164 -4.45 -18.73 5.66
CA LEU A 164 -5.42 -19.77 5.30
C LEU A 164 -4.85 -21.20 5.40
N HIS A 165 -3.52 -21.35 5.29
CA HIS A 165 -2.80 -22.63 5.38
C HIS A 165 -3.28 -23.69 4.38
N ARG A 166 -3.67 -23.27 3.17
CA ARG A 166 -4.10 -24.15 2.07
C ARG A 166 -3.12 -24.03 0.89
N PRO A 167 -2.09 -24.89 0.81
CA PRO A 167 -1.00 -24.75 -0.15
C PRO A 167 -1.45 -24.66 -1.60
N LEU A 168 -2.37 -25.53 -2.02
CA LEU A 168 -2.89 -25.52 -3.39
C LEU A 168 -3.66 -24.24 -3.71
N VAL A 169 -4.47 -23.75 -2.76
CA VAL A 169 -5.25 -22.52 -2.95
C VAL A 169 -4.32 -21.30 -3.02
N SER A 170 -3.34 -21.19 -2.11
CA SER A 170 -2.39 -20.09 -2.13
C SER A 170 -1.50 -20.12 -3.38
N GLY A 171 -1.05 -21.31 -3.82
CA GLY A 171 -0.29 -21.46 -5.05
C GLY A 171 -1.09 -21.07 -6.29
N LEU A 172 -2.31 -21.60 -6.45
CA LEU A 172 -3.19 -21.24 -7.58
C LEU A 172 -3.57 -19.76 -7.58
N ALA A 173 -3.80 -19.16 -6.41
CA ALA A 173 -4.06 -17.74 -6.29
C ALA A 173 -2.87 -16.90 -6.79
N SER A 174 -1.64 -17.21 -6.35
CA SER A 174 -0.43 -16.53 -6.85
C SER A 174 -0.10 -16.83 -8.30
N LEU A 175 -0.53 -17.97 -8.83
CA LEU A 175 -0.42 -18.28 -10.26
C LEU A 175 -1.34 -17.37 -11.10
N CYS A 176 -2.55 -17.08 -10.62
CA CYS A 176 -3.47 -16.16 -11.30
C CYS A 176 -3.04 -14.70 -11.14
N VAL A 177 -2.67 -14.28 -9.93
CA VAL A 177 -2.23 -12.92 -9.62
C VAL A 177 -1.05 -12.98 -8.65
N PRO A 178 0.18 -12.66 -9.08
CA PRO A 178 1.35 -12.66 -8.20
C PRO A 178 1.12 -11.82 -6.94
N GLY A 179 1.47 -12.38 -5.78
CA GLY A 179 1.25 -11.78 -4.46
C GLY A 179 -0.09 -12.12 -3.80
N TRP A 180 -1.07 -12.64 -4.54
CA TRP A 180 -2.38 -12.98 -3.99
C TRP A 180 -2.30 -14.12 -2.96
N GLY A 181 -1.57 -15.19 -3.25
CA GLY A 181 -1.33 -16.28 -2.30
C GLY A 181 -0.63 -15.84 -1.01
N GLN A 182 0.26 -14.86 -1.09
CA GLN A 182 0.89 -14.23 0.09
C GLN A 182 -0.13 -13.47 0.94
N LEU A 183 -1.12 -12.79 0.33
CA LEU A 183 -2.25 -12.19 1.08
C LEU A 183 -3.04 -13.26 1.82
N LEU A 184 -3.33 -14.39 1.14
CA LEU A 184 -4.03 -15.52 1.75
C LEU A 184 -3.24 -16.15 2.91
N ASN A 185 -1.91 -16.03 2.90
CA ASN A 185 -1.01 -16.52 3.94
C ASN A 185 -0.66 -15.47 5.01
N GLY A 186 -1.28 -14.29 4.97
CA GLY A 186 -1.04 -13.22 5.93
C GLY A 186 0.32 -12.51 5.81
N GLN A 187 0.97 -12.60 4.64
CA GLN A 187 2.28 -12.01 4.35
C GLN A 187 2.15 -10.74 3.51
N LEU A 188 1.53 -9.70 4.07
CA LEU A 188 1.22 -8.45 3.35
C LEU A 188 2.43 -7.82 2.68
N GLY A 189 3.59 -7.77 3.35
CA GLY A 189 4.79 -7.15 2.77
C GLY A 189 5.26 -7.83 1.49
N LYS A 190 5.32 -9.17 1.48
CA LYS A 190 5.66 -9.94 0.28
C LYS A 190 4.59 -9.82 -0.80
N ALA A 191 3.32 -9.86 -0.38
CA ALA A 191 2.20 -9.68 -1.30
C ALA A 191 2.29 -8.36 -2.07
N VAL A 192 2.54 -7.26 -1.35
CA VAL A 192 2.71 -5.92 -1.95
C VAL A 192 3.88 -5.90 -2.94
N PHE A 193 5.01 -6.51 -2.60
CA PHE A 193 6.17 -6.59 -3.49
C PHE A 193 5.87 -7.36 -4.79
N PHE A 194 5.24 -8.53 -4.69
CA PHE A 194 4.88 -9.33 -5.87
C PHE A 194 3.78 -8.67 -6.70
N LEU A 195 2.79 -8.06 -6.06
CA LEU A 195 1.72 -7.33 -6.73
C LEU A 195 2.27 -6.09 -7.47
N PHE A 196 3.21 -5.35 -6.85
CA PHE A 196 3.93 -4.26 -7.51
C PHE A 196 4.67 -4.76 -8.75
N SER A 197 5.42 -5.85 -8.62
CA SER A 197 6.16 -6.43 -9.75
C SER A 197 5.23 -6.82 -10.91
N PHE A 198 4.07 -7.43 -10.59
CA PHE A 198 3.06 -7.81 -11.56
C PHE A 198 2.41 -6.61 -12.26
N LEU A 199 1.95 -5.62 -11.49
CA LEU A 199 1.31 -4.42 -12.04
C LEU A 199 2.30 -3.59 -12.86
N LEU A 200 3.55 -3.47 -12.41
CA LEU A 200 4.61 -2.81 -13.16
C LEU A 200 4.85 -3.50 -14.51
N GLN A 201 4.84 -4.83 -14.55
CA GLN A 201 4.96 -5.56 -15.82
C GLN A 201 3.75 -5.35 -16.72
N ALA A 202 2.53 -5.44 -16.19
CA ALA A 202 1.32 -5.18 -16.97
C ALA A 202 1.36 -3.76 -17.56
N TYR A 203 1.80 -2.79 -16.78
CA TYR A 203 2.02 -1.41 -17.21
C TYR A 203 3.09 -1.29 -18.31
N LEU A 204 4.25 -1.91 -18.15
CA LEU A 204 5.30 -1.89 -19.18
C LEU A 204 4.87 -2.58 -20.48
N ILE A 205 4.11 -3.68 -20.40
CA ILE A 205 3.54 -4.35 -21.57
C ILE A 205 2.49 -3.46 -22.23
N ALA A 206 1.60 -2.83 -21.44
CA ALA A 206 0.60 -1.90 -21.96
C ALA A 206 1.26 -0.71 -22.67
N LEU A 207 2.27 -0.10 -22.05
CA LEU A 207 3.08 0.95 -22.68
C LEU A 207 3.73 0.46 -23.98
N TYR A 208 4.31 -0.74 -23.96
CA TYR A 208 4.94 -1.33 -25.14
C TYR A 208 3.95 -1.54 -26.31
N LEU A 209 2.75 -2.05 -26.01
CA LEU A 209 1.73 -2.35 -27.03
C LEU A 209 0.99 -1.10 -27.52
N MET A 210 0.71 -0.15 -26.62
CA MET A 210 -0.12 1.02 -26.92
C MET A 210 0.69 2.21 -27.42
N SER A 211 2.00 2.26 -27.15
CA SER A 211 2.74 3.46 -27.44
C SER A 211 3.16 3.56 -28.92
N PRO A 212 2.90 4.71 -29.58
CA PRO A 212 3.56 5.08 -30.82
C PRO A 212 5.10 5.15 -30.70
N LEU A 213 5.68 5.07 -29.49
CA LEU A 213 7.09 4.79 -29.23
C LEU A 213 7.64 3.70 -30.16
N PHE A 214 6.94 2.57 -30.31
CA PHE A 214 7.46 1.48 -31.14
C PHE A 214 7.41 1.80 -32.63
N ARG A 215 6.44 2.62 -33.07
CA ARG A 215 6.38 3.09 -34.47
C ARG A 215 7.46 4.14 -34.74
N ILE A 216 7.69 5.07 -33.81
CA ILE A 216 8.66 6.16 -33.97
C ILE A 216 10.11 5.68 -33.76
N LEU A 217 10.39 4.73 -32.84
CA LEU A 217 11.73 4.13 -32.72
C LEU A 217 12.14 3.32 -33.96
N VAL A 218 11.17 2.85 -34.75
CA VAL A 218 11.42 2.19 -36.04
C VAL A 218 11.78 3.21 -37.12
N ASP A 219 11.25 4.44 -37.03
CA ASP A 219 11.46 5.52 -38.02
C ASP A 219 12.67 6.44 -37.72
N ILE A 220 13.30 6.35 -36.54
CA ILE A 220 14.52 7.12 -36.20
C ILE A 220 15.76 6.36 -36.70
N GLU A 221 16.21 6.72 -37.89
CA GLU A 221 17.17 5.99 -38.71
C GLU A 221 18.62 5.86 -38.17
N PRO A 222 19.12 6.67 -37.20
CA PRO A 222 20.42 6.39 -36.61
C PRO A 222 20.32 6.13 -35.12
N GLN A 223 19.88 4.95 -34.67
CA GLN A 223 20.23 4.42 -33.33
C GLN A 223 19.87 2.93 -33.12
N ARG A 224 20.16 2.05 -34.10
CA ARG A 224 20.03 0.59 -33.94
C ARG A 224 20.62 0.07 -32.62
N LEU A 225 21.71 0.68 -32.13
CA LEU A 225 22.34 0.35 -30.84
C LEU A 225 21.48 0.68 -29.60
N PHE A 226 20.73 1.79 -29.60
CA PHE A 226 19.86 2.13 -28.48
C PHE A 226 18.57 1.33 -28.51
N LEU A 227 18.04 1.07 -29.71
CA LEU A 227 16.92 0.15 -29.89
C LEU A 227 17.29 -1.27 -29.42
N ASP A 228 18.45 -1.80 -29.80
CA ASP A 228 18.94 -3.11 -29.34
C ASP A 228 19.11 -3.16 -27.83
N LYS A 229 19.66 -2.09 -27.22
CA LYS A 229 19.80 -2.00 -25.76
C LYS A 229 18.44 -1.95 -25.08
N ALA A 230 17.51 -1.15 -25.57
CA ALA A 230 16.15 -1.04 -25.04
C ALA A 230 15.40 -2.37 -25.14
N ILE A 231 15.51 -3.07 -26.28
CA ILE A 231 14.94 -4.41 -26.48
C ILE A 231 15.58 -5.41 -25.51
N LYS A 232 16.90 -5.44 -25.37
CA LYS A 232 17.59 -6.35 -24.41
C LYS A 232 17.21 -6.07 -22.97
N VAL A 233 17.10 -4.79 -22.59
CA VAL A 233 16.62 -4.38 -21.26
C VAL A 233 15.16 -4.81 -21.07
N GLY A 234 14.29 -4.60 -22.05
CA GLY A 234 12.90 -5.05 -22.04
C GLY A 234 12.79 -6.57 -21.87
N MET A 235 13.56 -7.33 -22.64
CA MET A 235 13.61 -8.81 -22.51
C MET A 235 14.13 -9.24 -21.14
N ALA A 236 15.16 -8.59 -20.61
CA ALA A 236 15.68 -8.89 -19.28
C ALA A 236 14.63 -8.60 -18.19
N ILE A 237 13.91 -7.49 -18.29
CA ILE A 237 12.81 -7.15 -17.37
C ILE A 237 11.70 -8.21 -17.47
N LEU A 238 11.25 -8.57 -18.68
CA LEU A 238 10.24 -9.61 -18.87
C LEU A 238 10.66 -10.96 -18.27
N PHE A 239 11.92 -11.35 -18.46
CA PHE A 239 12.48 -12.58 -17.88
C PHE A 239 12.49 -12.54 -16.35
N VAL A 240 13.00 -11.45 -15.76
CA VAL A 240 13.03 -11.25 -14.30
C VAL A 240 11.60 -11.29 -13.74
N THR A 241 10.61 -10.71 -14.43
CA THR A 241 9.24 -10.75 -13.93
C THR A 241 8.60 -12.12 -14.08
N ALA A 242 8.82 -12.84 -15.18
CA ALA A 242 8.37 -14.23 -15.31
C ALA A 242 8.96 -15.10 -14.18
N LEU A 243 10.23 -14.89 -13.84
CA LEU A 243 10.86 -15.53 -12.70
C LEU A 243 10.21 -15.10 -11.37
N SER A 244 9.94 -13.81 -11.18
CA SER A 244 9.22 -13.28 -10.01
C SER A 244 7.83 -13.91 -9.83
N TRP A 245 7.12 -14.16 -10.94
CA TRP A 245 5.83 -14.85 -10.95
C TRP A 245 5.94 -16.30 -10.44
N LEU A 246 6.90 -17.06 -10.99
CA LEU A 246 7.18 -18.43 -10.54
C LEU A 246 7.60 -18.46 -9.06
N LEU A 247 8.46 -17.53 -8.64
CA LEU A 247 8.88 -17.38 -7.26
C LEU A 247 7.71 -17.02 -6.33
N SER A 248 6.80 -16.14 -6.76
CA SER A 248 5.59 -15.80 -6.01
C SER A 248 4.70 -17.02 -5.79
N THR A 249 4.53 -17.84 -6.83
CA THR A 249 3.73 -19.08 -6.78
C THR A 249 4.36 -20.10 -5.83
N TYR A 250 5.66 -20.32 -5.97
CA TYR A 250 6.43 -21.25 -5.12
C TYR A 250 6.44 -20.81 -3.65
N ASP A 251 6.75 -19.53 -3.38
CA ASP A 251 6.75 -18.97 -2.02
C ASP A 251 5.37 -19.09 -1.36
N ALA A 252 4.28 -18.79 -2.08
CA ALA A 252 2.93 -18.91 -1.56
C ALA A 252 2.58 -20.36 -1.18
N PHE A 253 2.97 -21.33 -2.01
CA PHE A 253 2.75 -22.74 -1.74
C PHE A 253 3.56 -23.23 -0.53
N VAL A 254 4.86 -22.94 -0.50
CA VAL A 254 5.79 -23.36 0.56
C VAL A 254 5.39 -22.76 1.90
N VAL A 255 5.13 -21.45 1.95
CA VAL A 255 4.68 -20.77 3.17
C VAL A 255 3.40 -21.41 3.71
N ALA A 256 2.40 -21.63 2.85
CA ALA A 256 1.15 -22.25 3.28
C ALA A 256 1.33 -23.68 3.81
N ARG A 257 2.33 -24.41 3.29
CA ARG A 257 2.63 -25.80 3.70
C ARG A 257 3.35 -25.87 5.04
N TYR A 258 4.35 -25.02 5.26
CA TYR A 258 5.27 -25.14 6.40
C TYR A 258 4.98 -24.18 7.56
N THR A 259 4.11 -23.18 7.39
CA THR A 259 3.74 -22.25 8.48
C THR A 259 2.73 -22.86 9.47
N ARG A 260 2.42 -24.16 9.37
CA ARG A 260 1.63 -24.87 10.40
C ARG A 260 2.44 -24.97 11.70
N ARG A 261 2.38 -23.94 12.55
CA ARG A 261 2.66 -24.13 13.98
C ARG A 261 1.42 -24.71 14.65
N PRO A 262 1.53 -25.84 15.37
CA PRO A 262 0.51 -26.22 16.33
C PRO A 262 0.55 -25.15 17.43
N ARG A 263 -0.55 -24.42 17.63
CA ARG A 263 -0.79 -23.77 18.92
C ARG A 263 -1.37 -24.87 19.83
N SER A 264 -0.48 -25.46 20.63
CA SER A 264 -0.84 -26.13 21.88
C SER A 264 -1.41 -25.12 22.86
#